data_AF-A0A940PFU9-F1
#
_entry.id   AF-A0A940PFU9-F1
#
_cell.length_a   1.000
_cell.length_b   1.000
_cell.length_c   1.000
_cell.angle_alpha   90.00
_cell.angle_beta   90.00
_cell.angle_gamma   90.00
#
_symmetry.space_group_name_H-M   'P 1'
#
loop_
_entity.id
_entity.type
_entity.pdbx_description
1 polymer ?
#
loop_
_entity_poly.entity_id
_entity_poly.type
_entity_poly.pdbx_seq_one_letter_code
_entity_poly.pdbx_strand_id
1 'polypeptide(L)' 'MLVPGSPDSCSAISSEIEEVRGHLVSLGIQFGLMHPEVQRCSQQLDELLLRFYATKLGRATKASTL' A
#
# COMPACT_ATOMS: atom_id res chain seq x y z
N MET A 1 11.06 -1.52 -28.50
CA MET A 1 10.53 -0.30 -27.85
C MET A 1 9.44 -0.73 -26.88
N LEU A 2 9.66 -0.58 -25.58
CA LEU A 2 8.65 -0.87 -24.55
C LEU A 2 7.68 0.31 -24.50
N VAL A 3 6.41 0.05 -24.76
CA VAL A 3 5.32 1.03 -24.61
C VAL A 3 5.24 1.43 -23.14
N PRO A 4 5.28 2.72 -22.78
CA PRO A 4 5.01 3.17 -21.42
C PRO A 4 3.51 3.05 -21.20
N GLY A 5 3.07 1.87 -20.76
CA GLY A 5 1.80 1.75 -20.07
C GLY A 5 1.85 2.69 -18.88
N SER A 6 0.91 3.63 -18.81
CA SER A 6 0.80 4.65 -17.78
C SER A 6 1.18 4.08 -16.40
N PRO A 7 2.09 4.70 -15.62
CA PRO A 7 2.46 4.19 -14.31
C PRO A 7 1.20 4.09 -13.46
N ASP A 8 0.79 2.84 -13.30
CA ASP A 8 -0.49 2.42 -12.78
C ASP A 8 -0.61 2.92 -11.35
N SER A 9 -1.74 3.50 -10.96
CA SER A 9 -1.99 3.93 -9.58
C SER A 9 -1.68 2.83 -8.54
N CYS A 10 -1.73 1.56 -8.94
CA CYS A 10 -1.26 0.42 -8.14
C CYS A 10 0.24 0.46 -7.81
N SER A 11 1.10 0.84 -8.76
CA SER A 11 2.56 0.93 -8.55
C SER A 11 2.92 2.03 -7.57
N ALA A 12 2.22 3.18 -7.63
CA ALA A 12 2.41 4.28 -6.68
C ALA A 12 1.98 3.87 -5.27
N ILE A 13 0.78 3.27 -5.14
CA ILE A 13 0.28 2.79 -3.85
C ILE A 13 1.17 1.67 -3.28
N SER A 14 1.71 0.78 -4.12
CA SER A 14 2.64 -0.26 -3.63
C SER A 14 3.94 0.30 -3.10
N SER A 15 4.50 1.35 -3.72
CA SER A 15 5.69 2.01 -3.20
C SER A 15 5.42 2.67 -1.85
N GLU A 16 4.28 3.34 -1.71
CA GLU A 16 3.87 3.99 -0.46
C GLU A 16 3.64 2.97 0.67
N ILE A 17 3.07 1.80 0.36
CA ILE A 17 2.92 0.68 1.30
C ILE A 17 4.28 0.24 1.85
N GLU A 18 5.28 0.06 0.99
CA GLU A 18 6.61 -0.39 1.42
C GLU A 18 7.35 0.67 2.25
N GLU A 19 7.18 1.95 1.92
CA GLU A 19 7.73 3.05 2.72
C GLU A 19 7.12 3.09 4.13
N VAL A 20 5.78 3.04 4.23
CA VAL A 20 5.08 3.04 5.52
C VAL A 20 5.39 1.78 6.32
N ARG A 21 5.51 0.62 5.66
CA ARG A 21 5.91 -0.64 6.30
C ARG A 21 7.33 -0.55 6.86
N GLY A 22 8.28 0.04 6.12
CA GLY A 22 9.63 0.28 6.61
C GLY A 22 9.64 1.15 7.86
N HIS A 23 8.88 2.26 7.83
CA HIS A 23 8.77 3.18 8.97
C HIS A 23 8.13 2.50 10.19
N LEU A 24 7.07 1.71 9.99
CA LEU A 24 6.40 0.95 11.04
C LEU A 24 7.35 -0.02 11.74
N VAL A 25 8.18 -0.74 10.97
CA VAL A 25 9.19 -1.66 11.52
C VAL A 25 10.25 -0.89 12.30
N SER A 26 10.77 0.21 11.77
CA SER A 26 11.75 1.04 12.48
C SER A 26 11.20 1.62 13.78
N LEU A 27 9.95 2.06 13.80
CA LEU A 27 9.27 2.57 15.01
C LEU A 27 8.97 1.43 16.00
N GLY A 28 8.56 0.27 15.50
CA GLY A 28 8.28 -0.92 16.32
C GLY A 28 9.53 -1.46 17.02
N ILE A 29 10.69 -1.38 16.36
CA ILE A 29 11.99 -1.73 16.96
C ILE A 29 12.39 -0.69 18.01
N GLN A 30 12.19 0.61 17.75
CA GLN A 30 12.62 1.68 18.65
C GLN A 30 11.73 1.85 19.89
N PHE A 31 10.41 1.80 19.71
CA PHE A 31 9.44 2.16 20.75
C PHE A 31 8.55 1.00 21.21
N GLY A 32 8.58 -0.13 20.51
CA GLY A 32 7.69 -1.25 20.75
C GLY A 32 6.34 -1.12 20.06
N LEU A 33 5.65 -2.25 19.91
CA LEU A 33 4.43 -2.36 19.09
C LEU A 33 3.23 -1.56 19.64
N MET A 34 3.21 -1.26 20.94
CA MET A 34 2.13 -0.50 21.60
C MET A 34 2.33 1.01 21.54
N HIS A 35 3.41 1.49 20.92
CA HIS A 35 3.66 2.91 20.81
C HIS A 35 2.58 3.60 19.95
N PRO A 36 2.05 4.77 20.36
CA PRO A 36 0.99 5.46 19.62
C PRO A 36 1.34 5.74 18.15
N GLU A 37 2.61 6.03 17.86
CA GLU A 37 3.06 6.28 16.47
C GLU A 37 3.11 4.99 15.65
N VAL A 38 3.48 3.86 16.26
CA VAL A 38 3.42 2.54 15.59
C VAL A 38 1.96 2.20 15.28
N GLN A 39 1.05 2.46 16.21
CA GLN A 39 -0.38 2.25 15.99
C GLN A 39 -0.93 3.13 14.88
N ARG A 40 -0.54 4.40 14.81
CA ARG A 40 -0.91 5.30 13.70
C ARG A 40 -0.35 4.84 12.35
N CYS A 41 0.93 4.47 12.29
CA CYS A 41 1.52 3.93 11.07
C CYS A 41 0.82 2.63 10.64
N SER A 42 0.39 1.78 11.58
CA SER A 42 -0.37 0.56 11.28
C SER A 42 -1.72 0.89 10.64
N GLN A 43 -2.45 1.87 11.17
CA GLN A 43 -3.72 2.32 10.58
C GLN A 43 -3.53 2.89 9.18
N GLN A 44 -2.48 3.68 8.96
CA GLN A 44 -2.15 4.21 7.64
C GLN A 44 -1.81 3.09 6.64
N LEU A 45 -1.07 2.07 7.09
CA LEU A 45 -0.75 0.90 6.28
C LEU A 45 -2.01 0.12 5.88
N ASP A 46 -2.94 -0.08 6.82
CA ASP A 46 -4.22 -0.75 6.54
C ASP A 46 -5.05 0.00 5.50
N GLU A 47 -5.13 1.34 5.59
CA GLU A 47 -5.82 2.15 4.58
C GLU A 47 -5.20 2.02 3.19
N LEU A 48 -3.86 2.05 3.11
CA LEU A 48 -3.14 1.91 1.84
C LEU A 48 -3.36 0.51 1.23
N LEU A 49 -3.35 -0.53 2.06
CA LEU A 49 -3.66 -1.91 1.64
C LEU A 49 -5.08 -2.01 1.09
N LEU A 50 -6.07 -1.44 1.78
CA LEU A 50 -7.46 -1.43 1.30
C LEU A 50 -7.59 -0.73 -0.07
N ARG A 51 -6.93 0.42 -0.25
CA ARG A 51 -6.92 1.14 -1.54
C ARG A 51 -6.22 0.34 -2.65
N PHE A 52 -5.12 -0.33 -2.31
CA PHE A 52 -4.40 -1.21 -3.24
C PHE A 52 -5.28 -2.38 -3.71
N TYR A 53 -5.92 -3.07 -2.78
CA TYR A 53 -6.81 -4.19 -3.10
C TYR A 53 -8.06 -3.73 -3.85
N ALA A 54 -8.66 -2.60 -3.49
CA ALA A 54 -9.79 -2.03 -4.23
C ALA A 54 -9.41 -1.72 -5.69
N THR A 55 -8.21 -1.16 -5.92
CA THR A 55 -7.71 -0.87 -7.26
C THR A 55 -7.41 -2.15 -8.05
N LYS A 56 -6.86 -3.18 -7.38
CA LYS A 56 -6.57 -4.49 -7.99
C LYS A 56 -7.85 -5.27 -8.31
N LEU A 57 -8.84 -5.26 -7.42
CA LEU A 57 -10.14 -5.93 -7.61
C LEU A 57 -10.98 -5.22 -8.67
N GLY A 58 -10.94 -3.88 -8.70
CA GLY A 58 -11.57 -3.07 -9.75
C GLY A 58 -10.98 -3.30 -11.15
N ARG A 59 -9.70 -3.71 -11.24
CA ARG A 59 -9.09 -4.18 -12.50
C ARG A 59 -9.57 -5.58 -12.90
N ALA A 60 -9.72 -6.49 -11.94
CA ALA A 60 -10.17 -7.86 -12.19
C ALA A 60 -11.63 -7.93 -12.69
N THR A 61 -12.52 -7.09 -12.15
CA THR A 61 -13.93 -7.02 -12.56
C THR A 61 -14.11 -6.45 -13.98
N LYS A 62 -13.27 -5.48 -14.39
CA LYS A 62 -13.28 -4.95 -15.76
C LYS A 62 -12.74 -5.95 -16.81
N ALA A 63 -11.97 -6.95 -16.41
CA ALA A 63 -11.41 -7.95 -17.32
C ALA A 63 -12.37 -9.12 -17.64
N SER A 64 -13.48 -9.28 -16.91
CA SER A 64 -14.49 -10.34 -17.15
C SER A 64 -15.71 -9.91 -17.97
N THR A 65 -15.68 -8.72 -18.59
CA THR A 65 -16.81 -8.21 -19.43
C THR A 65 -16.42 -7.99 -20.90
N LEU A 66 -15.46 -8.75 -21.43
CA LEU A 66 -15.12 -8.77 -22.85
C LEU A 66 -15.11 -10.20 -23.39
#